data_AF-A0A0G1LDE9-F1
#
_entry.id   AF-A0A0G1LDE9-F1
#
_cell.length_a   1.000
_cell.length_b   1.000
_cell.length_c   1.000
_cell.angle_alpha   90.00
_cell.angle_beta   90.00
_cell.angle_gamma   90.00
#
_symmetry.space_group_name_H-M   'P 1'
#
loop_
_entity.id
_entity.type
_entity.pdbx_description
1 polymer ?
#
loop_
_entity_poly.entity_id
_entity_poly.type
_entity_poly.pdbx_seq_one_letter_code
_entity_poly.pdbx_strand_id
1 'polypeptide(L)'
;MAQSRNDEVKGEEEDRINILVLGMRGANIPGGGLLADTIMVASVKPQENKVAMISIPRDFYVDNPALGTKSKINAVYAYGEQKNVGQGLEDMKKVVSDVTGLEIHYGTVINFKGFSDLVNAVGGVDLTLDKPFSEPLQFNEAHVCDPNVFTVPTGEYEYKKNEKGKVVAQYPLCTNPRVECGGEFNLPAGKQTLNGEKALCYVRARVTSSDFDRARRQQLVIQQIKEKALAVGTLTDFEKINDIIDSLGNNAQTDMQLWEMKRMFELYRGMNRARDTYSFQSGIITTKYGKWLRTSSLPLDNPKQQRSPNKLIF
;
A
#
# COMPACT_ATOMS: atom_id res chain seq x y z
N MET A 1 29.44 -22.68 25.70
CA MET A 1 29.37 -22.63 24.22
C MET A 1 27.90 -22.67 23.85
N ALA A 2 27.33 -21.51 23.51
CA ALA A 2 25.94 -21.45 23.05
C ALA A 2 25.91 -21.85 21.58
N GLN A 3 25.12 -22.87 21.24
CA GLN A 3 24.81 -23.23 19.87
C GLN A 3 24.21 -22.00 19.17
N SER A 4 24.78 -21.57 18.04
CA SER A 4 24.10 -20.63 17.15
C SER A 4 22.83 -21.33 16.68
N ARG A 5 21.66 -20.84 17.08
CA ARG A 5 20.45 -21.20 16.34
C ARG A 5 20.62 -20.67 14.92
N ASN A 6 20.42 -21.52 13.93
CA ASN A 6 20.08 -21.06 12.58
C ASN A 6 18.71 -20.39 12.72
N ASP A 7 18.70 -19.10 13.06
CA ASP A 7 17.47 -18.31 13.17
C ASP A 7 17.05 -17.90 11.75
N GLU A 8 16.57 -18.87 10.99
CA GLU A 8 16.00 -18.68 9.65
C GLU A 8 14.52 -18.28 9.77
N VAL A 9 14.06 -17.39 8.88
CA VAL A 9 12.65 -17.03 8.81
C VAL A 9 11.86 -18.03 7.97
N LYS A 10 10.54 -18.12 8.19
CA LYS A 10 9.67 -18.99 7.40
C LYS A 10 9.74 -18.64 5.92
N GLY A 11 9.92 -19.63 5.06
CA GLY A 11 10.08 -19.45 3.62
C GLY A 11 11.52 -19.13 3.16
N GLU A 12 12.47 -19.00 4.09
CA GLU A 12 13.87 -18.71 3.75
C GLU A 12 14.55 -19.91 3.08
N GLU A 13 14.34 -21.13 3.60
CA GLU A 13 14.87 -22.37 3.05
C GLU A 13 14.39 -22.60 1.61
N GLU A 14 13.13 -22.26 1.32
CA GLU A 14 12.50 -22.37 0.01
C GLU A 14 12.83 -21.21 -0.96
N ASP A 15 13.69 -20.26 -0.54
CA ASP A 15 14.01 -19.01 -1.25
C ASP A 15 12.76 -18.21 -1.65
N ARG A 16 11.69 -18.27 -0.84
CA ARG A 16 10.48 -17.51 -1.09
C ARG A 16 9.73 -17.21 0.20
N ILE A 17 9.84 -15.96 0.61
CA ILE A 17 9.15 -15.44 1.79
C ILE A 17 7.97 -14.59 1.31
N ASN A 18 6.76 -14.97 1.72
CA ASN A 18 5.53 -14.28 1.31
C ASN A 18 4.86 -13.64 2.53
N ILE A 19 4.59 -12.34 2.42
CA ILE A 19 4.01 -11.51 3.48
C ILE A 19 2.71 -10.92 2.94
N LEU A 20 1.60 -11.23 3.62
CA LEU A 20 0.31 -10.61 3.37
C LEU A 20 0.25 -9.24 4.07
N VAL A 21 -0.12 -8.20 3.34
CA VAL A 21 -0.29 -6.84 3.83
C VAL A 21 -1.76 -6.46 3.68
N LEU A 22 -2.42 -6.21 4.81
CA LEU A 22 -3.82 -5.81 4.90
C LEU A 22 -3.94 -4.36 5.37
N GLY A 23 -4.75 -3.58 4.69
CA GLY A 23 -5.10 -2.21 5.08
C GLY A 23 -6.60 -2.09 5.29
N MET A 24 -7.00 -1.50 6.41
CA MET A 24 -8.41 -1.32 6.80
C MET A 24 -8.65 0.03 7.46
N ARG A 25 -9.92 0.38 7.68
CA ARG A 25 -10.28 1.65 8.33
C ARG A 25 -9.89 1.63 9.82
N GLY A 26 -10.18 0.51 10.49
CA GLY A 26 -9.88 0.27 11.90
C GLY A 26 -11.09 -0.18 12.72
N ALA A 27 -10.83 -0.72 13.91
CA ALA A 27 -11.88 -1.13 14.85
C ALA A 27 -12.75 0.06 15.29
N ASN A 28 -13.99 -0.22 15.70
CA ASN A 28 -14.98 0.77 16.16
C ASN A 28 -15.39 1.84 15.13
N ILE A 29 -15.04 1.67 13.86
CA ILE A 29 -15.54 2.51 12.78
C ILE A 29 -16.86 1.94 12.24
N PRO A 30 -17.98 2.70 12.30
CA PRO A 30 -19.26 2.26 11.75
C PRO A 30 -19.17 1.93 10.25
N GLY A 31 -19.94 0.92 9.83
CA GLY A 31 -20.03 0.51 8.42
C GLY A 31 -18.85 -0.35 7.94
N GLY A 32 -18.37 -1.28 8.77
CA GLY A 32 -17.37 -2.28 8.36
C GLY A 32 -15.93 -1.81 8.52
N GLY A 33 -15.57 -1.29 9.69
CA GLY A 33 -14.21 -0.83 9.98
C GLY A 33 -13.09 -1.86 9.75
N LEU A 34 -13.43 -3.16 9.86
CA LEU A 34 -12.50 -4.28 9.66
C LEU A 34 -12.53 -4.87 8.24
N LEU A 35 -13.25 -4.25 7.30
CA LEU A 35 -13.16 -4.64 5.89
C LEU A 35 -11.78 -4.27 5.33
N ALA A 36 -11.10 -5.23 4.69
CA ALA A 36 -9.78 -5.02 4.11
C ALA A 36 -9.92 -4.30 2.75
N ASP A 37 -9.62 -3.01 2.71
CA ASP A 37 -9.62 -2.21 1.49
C ASP A 37 -8.33 -2.38 0.68
N THR A 38 -7.25 -2.75 1.36
CA THR A 38 -5.96 -3.09 0.77
C THR A 38 -5.66 -4.55 1.08
N ILE A 39 -5.40 -5.34 0.06
CA ILE A 39 -4.95 -6.72 0.18
C ILE A 39 -3.79 -6.88 -0.78
N MET A 40 -2.58 -7.07 -0.25
CA MET A 40 -1.38 -7.26 -1.08
C MET A 40 -0.54 -8.41 -0.58
N VAL A 41 0.14 -9.09 -1.49
CA VAL A 41 1.19 -10.05 -1.17
C VAL A 41 2.52 -9.48 -1.61
N ALA A 42 3.43 -9.27 -0.66
CA ALA A 42 4.84 -9.04 -0.93
C ALA A 42 5.57 -10.39 -0.94
N SER A 43 6.23 -10.71 -2.05
CA SER A 43 7.01 -11.94 -2.21
C SER A 43 8.49 -11.58 -2.40
N VAL A 44 9.34 -12.12 -1.53
CA VAL A 44 10.79 -11.87 -1.52
C VAL A 44 11.50 -13.18 -1.84
N LYS A 45 12.42 -13.13 -2.80
CA LYS A 45 13.36 -14.22 -3.11
C LYS A 45 14.80 -13.74 -2.86
N PRO A 46 15.33 -13.98 -1.66
CA PRO A 46 16.65 -13.47 -1.26
C PRO A 46 17.79 -13.91 -2.18
N GLN A 47 17.86 -15.20 -2.53
CA GLN A 47 18.96 -15.75 -3.35
C GLN A 47 18.87 -15.27 -4.80
N GLU A 48 17.65 -15.11 -5.34
CA GLU A 48 17.43 -14.56 -6.68
C GLU A 48 17.51 -13.01 -6.75
N ASN A 49 17.66 -12.30 -5.63
CA ASN A 49 17.64 -10.84 -5.55
C ASN A 49 16.36 -10.18 -6.10
N LYS A 50 15.20 -10.84 -5.93
CA LYS A 50 13.91 -10.40 -6.47
C LYS A 50 12.92 -10.07 -5.35
N VAL A 51 12.15 -9.02 -5.58
CA VAL A 51 10.99 -8.64 -4.76
C VAL A 51 9.85 -8.34 -5.72
N ALA A 52 8.68 -8.91 -5.44
CA ALA A 52 7.44 -8.62 -6.16
C ALA A 52 6.34 -8.23 -5.17
N MET A 53 5.43 -7.37 -5.60
CA MET A 53 4.26 -7.00 -4.82
C MET A 53 3.03 -7.09 -5.72
N ILE A 54 2.04 -7.87 -5.30
CA ILE A 54 0.83 -8.13 -6.06
C ILE A 54 -0.36 -7.65 -5.22
N SER A 55 -1.19 -6.80 -5.81
CA SER A 55 -2.45 -6.37 -5.18
C SER A 55 -3.58 -7.30 -5.58
N ILE A 56 -4.38 -7.73 -4.60
CA ILE A 56 -5.54 -8.59 -4.80
C ILE A 56 -6.79 -7.69 -4.75
N PRO A 57 -7.66 -7.71 -5.78
CA PRO A 57 -8.88 -6.91 -5.77
C PRO A 57 -9.79 -7.29 -4.59
N ARG A 58 -10.17 -6.29 -3.79
CA ARG A 58 -10.99 -6.47 -2.57
C ARG A 58 -12.37 -7.09 -2.82
N ASP A 59 -12.87 -6.97 -4.05
CA ASP A 59 -14.18 -7.47 -4.48
C ASP A 59 -14.14 -8.91 -5.03
N PHE A 60 -12.98 -9.58 -5.00
CA PHE A 60 -12.85 -10.97 -5.44
C PHE A 60 -13.75 -11.91 -4.63
N TYR A 61 -14.48 -12.81 -5.29
CA TYR A 61 -15.48 -13.66 -4.65
C TYR A 61 -14.87 -15.03 -4.30
N VAL A 62 -14.77 -15.31 -2.99
CA VAL A 62 -13.97 -16.40 -2.43
C VAL A 62 -14.76 -17.18 -1.39
N ASP A 63 -14.34 -18.42 -1.12
CA ASP A 63 -14.85 -19.19 0.01
C ASP A 63 -14.42 -18.54 1.32
N ASN A 64 -15.36 -18.32 2.24
CA ASN A 64 -15.11 -17.67 3.53
C ASN A 64 -15.25 -18.71 4.67
N PRO A 65 -14.12 -19.11 5.31
CA PRO A 65 -14.12 -20.12 6.38
C PRO A 65 -14.98 -19.75 7.58
N ALA A 66 -15.11 -18.46 7.88
CA ALA A 66 -15.91 -17.99 8.99
C ALA A 66 -17.41 -18.22 8.74
N LEU A 67 -17.87 -17.97 7.51
CA LEU A 67 -19.28 -18.09 7.12
C LEU A 67 -19.70 -19.50 6.67
N GLY A 68 -18.75 -20.34 6.23
CA GLY A 68 -19.07 -21.62 5.59
C GLY A 68 -19.71 -21.47 4.19
N THR A 69 -19.60 -20.29 3.59
CA THR A 69 -20.08 -19.98 2.23
C THR A 69 -19.20 -18.90 1.60
N LYS A 70 -19.52 -18.47 0.37
CA LYS A 70 -18.75 -17.47 -0.37
C LYS A 70 -19.08 -16.04 0.04
N SER A 71 -18.07 -15.18 0.00
CA SER A 71 -18.22 -13.73 0.20
C SER A 71 -17.14 -12.97 -0.60
N LYS A 72 -17.21 -11.65 -0.61
CA LYS A 72 -16.09 -10.84 -1.10
C LYS A 72 -14.89 -11.00 -0.15
N ILE A 73 -13.69 -11.09 -0.71
CA ILE A 73 -12.45 -11.33 0.05
C ILE A 73 -12.18 -10.25 1.10
N ASN A 74 -12.61 -9.01 0.86
CA ASN A 74 -12.47 -7.92 1.84
C ASN A 74 -13.20 -8.16 3.17
N ALA A 75 -14.20 -9.04 3.20
CA ALA A 75 -14.98 -9.35 4.38
C ALA A 75 -14.42 -10.52 5.20
N VAL A 76 -13.47 -11.29 4.65
CA VAL A 76 -12.95 -12.50 5.29
C VAL A 76 -12.32 -12.18 6.65
N TYR A 77 -11.46 -11.16 6.72
CA TYR A 77 -10.86 -10.73 8.00
C TYR A 77 -11.94 -10.36 9.04
N ALA A 78 -12.90 -9.54 8.66
CA ALA A 78 -13.96 -9.06 9.55
C ALA A 78 -14.81 -10.21 10.11
N TYR A 79 -15.20 -11.17 9.26
CA TYR A 79 -15.98 -12.33 9.69
C TYR A 79 -15.15 -13.31 10.53
N GLY A 80 -13.87 -13.48 10.23
CA GLY A 80 -12.95 -14.26 11.05
C GLY A 80 -12.86 -13.71 12.47
N GLU A 81 -12.58 -12.42 12.62
CA GLU A 81 -12.56 -11.73 13.92
C GLU A 81 -13.90 -11.80 14.67
N GLN A 82 -15.02 -11.70 13.94
CA GLN A 82 -16.36 -11.83 14.53
C GLN A 82 -16.63 -13.25 15.06
N LYS A 83 -16.13 -14.28 14.35
CA LYS A 83 -16.33 -15.68 14.73
C LYS A 83 -15.48 -16.05 15.93
N ASN A 84 -14.19 -15.72 15.90
CA ASN A 84 -13.23 -15.92 16.98
C ASN A 84 -12.19 -14.79 16.93
N VAL A 85 -12.00 -14.09 18.05
CA VAL A 85 -11.02 -12.99 18.14
C VAL A 85 -9.62 -13.51 17.78
N GLY A 86 -8.93 -12.81 16.87
CA GLY A 86 -7.61 -13.18 16.35
C GLY A 86 -7.61 -14.13 15.15
N GLN A 87 -8.78 -14.65 14.74
CA GLN A 87 -8.88 -15.60 13.62
C GLN A 87 -8.85 -14.90 12.25
N GLY A 88 -9.13 -13.59 12.17
CA GLY A 88 -9.28 -12.87 10.91
C GLY A 88 -8.02 -12.90 10.05
N LEU A 89 -6.83 -12.80 10.67
CA LEU A 89 -5.56 -12.84 9.96
C LEU A 89 -5.28 -14.22 9.37
N GLU A 90 -5.51 -15.28 10.15
CA GLU A 90 -5.28 -16.67 9.72
C GLU A 90 -6.26 -17.07 8.60
N ASP A 91 -7.54 -16.68 8.71
CA ASP A 91 -8.52 -16.91 7.65
C ASP A 91 -8.11 -16.18 6.35
N MET A 92 -7.61 -14.95 6.45
CA MET A 92 -7.10 -14.21 5.30
C MET A 92 -5.87 -14.85 4.67
N LYS A 93 -4.90 -15.31 5.47
CA LYS A 93 -3.70 -16.01 4.99
C LYS A 93 -4.10 -17.26 4.20
N LYS A 94 -5.03 -18.05 4.74
CA LYS A 94 -5.57 -19.24 4.06
C LYS A 94 -6.25 -18.90 2.74
N VAL A 95 -7.19 -17.96 2.75
CA VAL A 95 -7.95 -17.59 1.54
C VAL A 95 -7.01 -16.99 0.47
N VAL A 96 -6.06 -16.14 0.85
CA VAL A 96 -5.08 -15.59 -0.09
C VAL A 96 -4.16 -16.69 -0.65
N SER A 97 -3.78 -17.66 0.18
CA SER A 97 -3.03 -18.83 -0.27
C SER A 97 -3.82 -19.62 -1.32
N ASP A 98 -5.10 -19.89 -1.08
CA ASP A 98 -5.97 -20.61 -2.03
C ASP A 98 -6.14 -19.86 -3.36
N VAL A 99 -6.23 -18.52 -3.32
CA VAL A 99 -6.39 -17.68 -4.52
C VAL A 99 -5.10 -17.59 -5.33
N THR A 100 -3.95 -17.47 -4.67
CA THR A 100 -2.67 -17.19 -5.32
C THR A 100 -1.84 -18.44 -5.61
N GLY A 101 -2.13 -19.56 -4.93
CA GLY A 101 -1.28 -20.74 -4.90
C GLY A 101 0.05 -20.53 -4.17
N LEU A 102 0.18 -19.44 -3.41
CA LEU A 102 1.39 -19.10 -2.64
C LEU A 102 1.16 -19.38 -1.17
N GLU A 103 2.10 -20.08 -0.53
CA GLU A 103 2.10 -20.19 0.93
C GLU A 103 2.35 -18.83 1.58
N ILE A 104 1.44 -18.37 2.44
CA ILE A 104 1.54 -17.09 3.13
C ILE A 104 2.14 -17.29 4.52
N HIS A 105 3.42 -16.94 4.66
CA HIS A 105 4.20 -17.20 5.87
C HIS A 105 3.89 -16.20 6.98
N TYR A 106 3.73 -14.93 6.62
CA TYR A 106 3.49 -13.83 7.54
C TYR A 106 2.33 -12.96 7.08
N GLY A 107 1.69 -12.31 8.04
CA GLY A 107 0.63 -11.35 7.84
C GLY A 107 0.88 -10.07 8.62
N THR A 108 0.54 -8.94 8.02
CA THR A 108 0.46 -7.65 8.70
C THR A 108 -0.86 -6.97 8.38
N VAL A 109 -1.42 -6.32 9.39
CA VAL A 109 -2.64 -5.55 9.33
C VAL A 109 -2.30 -4.14 9.80
N ILE A 110 -2.72 -3.13 9.05
CA ILE A 110 -2.56 -1.74 9.45
C ILE A 110 -3.88 -0.99 9.23
N ASN A 111 -4.29 -0.21 10.22
CA ASN A 111 -5.44 0.67 10.09
C ASN A 111 -5.02 2.07 9.60
N PHE A 112 -5.99 2.95 9.35
CA PHE A 112 -5.72 4.30 8.84
C PHE A 112 -4.86 5.15 9.79
N LYS A 113 -5.10 5.04 11.10
CA LYS A 113 -4.30 5.73 12.10
C LYS A 113 -2.86 5.22 12.07
N GLY A 114 -2.68 3.90 12.12
CA GLY A 114 -1.35 3.27 12.11
C GLY A 114 -0.58 3.60 10.84
N PHE A 115 -1.25 3.64 9.69
CA PHE A 115 -0.64 4.07 8.43
C PHE A 115 -0.17 5.52 8.51
N SER A 116 -1.01 6.42 9.01
CA SER A 116 -0.67 7.85 9.13
C SER A 116 0.48 8.09 10.10
N ASP A 117 0.46 7.41 11.25
CA ASP A 117 1.51 7.44 12.26
C ASP A 117 2.84 6.93 11.69
N LEU A 118 2.82 5.80 10.97
CA LEU A 118 4.01 5.23 10.31
C LEU A 118 4.61 6.21 9.30
N VAL A 119 3.79 6.82 8.45
CA VAL A 119 4.24 7.81 7.47
C VAL A 119 4.88 9.01 8.17
N ASN A 120 4.27 9.51 9.25
CA ASN A 120 4.83 10.61 10.02
C ASN A 120 6.16 10.22 10.70
N ALA A 121 6.25 9.00 11.24
CA ALA A 121 7.45 8.50 11.92
C ALA A 121 8.66 8.38 10.99
N VAL A 122 8.45 8.06 9.70
CA VAL A 122 9.52 8.03 8.69
C VAL A 122 9.82 9.40 8.07
N GLY A 123 9.19 10.47 8.56
CA GLY A 123 9.40 11.85 8.08
C GLY A 123 8.59 12.20 6.83
N GLY A 124 7.48 11.51 6.58
CA GLY A 124 6.63 11.69 5.41
C GLY A 124 7.07 10.86 4.20
N VAL A 125 6.27 10.94 3.12
CA VAL A 125 6.47 10.23 1.87
C VAL A 125 6.75 11.21 0.73
N ASP A 126 7.88 11.06 0.05
CA ASP A 126 8.21 11.91 -1.10
C ASP A 126 7.47 11.41 -2.34
N LEU A 127 6.80 12.33 -3.04
CA LEU A 127 6.03 12.03 -4.23
C LEU A 127 6.35 13.05 -5.32
N THR A 128 6.56 12.56 -6.53
CA THR A 128 6.73 13.41 -7.72
C THR A 128 5.54 13.18 -8.64
N LEU A 129 4.74 14.22 -8.86
CA LEU A 129 3.59 14.17 -9.77
C LEU A 129 3.91 14.90 -11.07
N ASP A 130 3.72 14.24 -12.21
CA ASP A 130 3.89 14.88 -13.52
C ASP A 130 2.81 15.93 -13.82
N LYS A 131 1.63 15.75 -13.23
CA LYS A 131 0.46 16.63 -13.36
C LYS A 131 -0.21 16.81 -12.00
N PRO A 132 -0.94 17.91 -11.77
CA PRO A 132 -1.70 18.08 -10.54
C PRO A 132 -2.66 16.90 -10.34
N PHE A 133 -2.80 16.45 -9.10
CA PHE A 133 -3.78 15.45 -8.70
C PHE A 133 -4.95 16.15 -8.01
N SER A 134 -6.17 15.87 -8.42
CA SER A 134 -7.37 16.51 -7.90
C SER A 134 -8.49 15.49 -7.75
N GLU A 135 -9.09 15.43 -6.57
CA GLU A 135 -10.28 14.65 -6.27
C GLU A 135 -11.35 15.60 -5.71
N PRO A 136 -12.32 16.03 -6.52
CA PRO A 136 -13.22 17.12 -6.15
C PRO A 136 -14.27 16.74 -5.10
N LEU A 137 -14.57 15.44 -4.95
CA LEU A 137 -15.67 14.94 -4.12
C LEU A 137 -15.26 13.70 -3.31
N GLN A 138 -14.00 13.61 -2.91
CA GLN A 138 -13.49 12.41 -2.24
C GLN A 138 -14.34 12.10 -0.99
N PHE A 139 -15.01 10.94 -1.00
CA PHE A 139 -15.89 10.43 0.06
C PHE A 139 -17.04 11.35 0.51
N ASN A 140 -17.31 12.45 -0.20
CA ASN A 140 -18.39 13.38 0.10
C ASN A 140 -19.49 13.34 -0.97
N GLU A 141 -19.77 12.15 -1.50
CA GLU A 141 -20.81 11.93 -2.49
C GLU A 141 -22.20 12.18 -1.89
N ALA A 142 -23.11 12.70 -2.71
CA ALA A 142 -24.46 13.00 -2.29
C ALA A 142 -25.27 11.70 -2.08
N HIS A 143 -25.88 11.56 -0.91
CA HIS A 143 -26.70 10.40 -0.52
C HIS A 143 -28.07 10.85 -0.07
N VAL A 144 -29.01 9.89 0.10
CA VAL A 144 -30.28 10.20 0.75
C VAL A 144 -29.99 10.77 2.14
N CYS A 145 -30.61 11.91 2.46
CA CYS A 145 -30.41 12.56 3.74
C CYS A 145 -30.77 11.61 4.88
N ASP A 146 -29.89 11.55 5.88
CA ASP A 146 -30.14 10.83 7.12
C ASP A 146 -29.73 11.70 8.30
N PRO A 147 -30.44 11.61 9.44
CA PRO A 147 -30.21 12.50 10.57
C PRO A 147 -28.85 12.32 11.25
N ASN A 148 -28.09 11.26 10.94
CA ASN A 148 -26.84 10.92 11.63
C ASN A 148 -25.59 11.22 10.81
N VAL A 149 -25.58 10.97 9.50
CA VAL A 149 -24.36 10.97 8.67
C VAL A 149 -24.45 11.97 7.52
N PHE A 150 -25.54 11.99 6.76
CA PHE A 150 -25.73 12.87 5.59
C PHE A 150 -26.74 13.97 5.89
N THR A 151 -26.26 15.09 6.43
CA THR A 151 -27.11 16.15 7.00
C THR A 151 -27.04 17.49 6.28
N VAL A 152 -26.10 17.69 5.34
CA VAL A 152 -25.95 18.95 4.59
C VAL A 152 -26.60 18.84 3.21
N PRO A 153 -27.75 19.47 2.93
CA PRO A 153 -28.43 19.38 1.64
C PRO A 153 -27.55 19.88 0.49
N THR A 154 -27.60 19.20 -0.65
CA THR A 154 -26.86 19.59 -1.87
C THR A 154 -27.55 20.65 -2.70
N GLY A 155 -28.77 21.05 -2.32
CA GLY A 155 -29.56 22.05 -3.01
C GLY A 155 -30.90 22.31 -2.32
N GLU A 156 -31.75 23.08 -2.99
CA GLU A 156 -33.11 23.38 -2.54
C GLU A 156 -34.13 22.33 -2.99
N TYR A 157 -35.31 22.35 -2.38
CA TYR A 157 -36.43 21.50 -2.78
C TYR A 157 -37.01 21.95 -4.12
N GLU A 158 -37.13 21.03 -5.07
CA GLU A 158 -37.75 21.31 -6.37
C GLU A 158 -38.99 20.44 -6.61
N TYR A 159 -40.05 21.06 -7.12
CA TYR A 159 -41.24 20.34 -7.60
C TYR A 159 -41.20 20.27 -9.13
N LYS A 160 -40.99 19.07 -9.68
CA LYS A 160 -40.98 18.83 -11.14
C LYS A 160 -42.24 18.09 -11.56
N LYS A 161 -42.95 18.59 -12.58
CA LYS A 161 -44.03 17.82 -13.21
C LYS A 161 -43.41 16.85 -14.21
N ASN A 162 -43.76 15.56 -14.11
CA ASN A 162 -43.42 14.61 -15.16
C ASN A 162 -44.25 14.89 -16.43
N GLU A 163 -43.90 14.23 -17.54
CA GLU A 163 -44.57 14.39 -18.85
C GLU A 163 -46.09 14.10 -18.83
N LYS A 164 -46.58 13.43 -17.77
CA LYS A 164 -48.00 13.13 -17.54
C LYS A 164 -48.70 14.14 -16.61
N GLY A 165 -48.05 15.25 -16.29
CA GLY A 165 -48.59 16.31 -15.42
C GLY A 165 -48.57 16.01 -13.92
N LYS A 166 -47.99 14.88 -13.48
CA LYS A 166 -47.88 14.51 -12.07
C LYS A 166 -46.71 15.26 -11.44
N VAL A 167 -46.95 15.98 -10.36
CA VAL A 167 -45.90 16.63 -9.57
C VAL A 167 -45.10 15.57 -8.83
N VAL A 168 -43.79 15.56 -9.06
CA VAL A 168 -42.80 14.73 -8.40
C VAL A 168 -41.93 15.70 -7.59
N ALA A 169 -41.92 15.53 -6.26
CA ALA A 169 -40.99 16.26 -5.41
C ALA A 169 -39.59 15.63 -5.59
N GLN A 170 -38.60 16.44 -5.95
CA GLN A 170 -37.20 16.04 -5.95
C GLN A 170 -36.58 16.55 -4.65
N TYR A 171 -36.28 15.61 -3.75
CA TYR A 171 -35.60 15.89 -2.50
C TYR A 171 -34.13 16.18 -2.81
N PRO A 172 -33.51 17.23 -2.24
CA PRO A 172 -32.07 17.37 -2.30
C PRO A 172 -31.44 16.17 -1.58
N LEU A 173 -30.42 15.58 -2.20
CA LEU A 173 -29.54 14.65 -1.52
C LEU A 173 -28.73 15.44 -0.46
N CYS A 174 -28.11 14.75 0.48
CA CYS A 174 -27.24 15.36 1.48
C CYS A 174 -25.82 14.84 1.37
N THR A 175 -24.88 15.66 1.81
CA THR A 175 -23.47 15.35 1.98
C THR A 175 -23.12 15.22 3.46
N ASN A 176 -21.99 14.56 3.74
CA ASN A 176 -21.51 14.38 5.09
C ASN A 176 -20.40 15.42 5.37
N PRO A 177 -20.59 16.39 6.28
CA PRO A 177 -19.58 17.42 6.54
C PRO A 177 -18.36 16.90 7.32
N ARG A 178 -18.42 15.67 7.85
CA ARG A 178 -17.39 15.08 8.72
C ARG A 178 -16.80 13.82 8.10
N VAL A 179 -16.33 13.92 6.85
CA VAL A 179 -15.65 12.78 6.21
C VAL A 179 -14.15 12.91 6.37
N GLU A 180 -13.54 11.82 6.84
CA GLU A 180 -12.10 11.62 6.79
C GLU A 180 -11.64 11.58 5.32
N CYS A 181 -10.76 12.50 4.93
CA CYS A 181 -10.41 12.81 3.54
C CYS A 181 -11.59 13.34 2.69
N GLY A 182 -12.57 13.98 3.33
CA GLY A 182 -13.79 14.50 2.72
C GLY A 182 -13.61 15.79 1.95
N GLY A 183 -14.17 15.84 0.74
CA GLY A 183 -14.28 17.06 -0.06
C GLY A 183 -13.20 17.17 -1.14
N GLU A 184 -12.75 18.40 -1.40
CA GLU A 184 -11.77 18.69 -2.42
C GLU A 184 -10.35 18.36 -1.92
N PHE A 185 -9.70 17.38 -2.54
CA PHE A 185 -8.32 17.01 -2.25
C PHE A 185 -7.43 17.28 -3.47
N ASN A 186 -6.48 18.21 -3.32
CA ASN A 186 -5.59 18.64 -4.39
C ASN A 186 -4.12 18.50 -3.99
N LEU A 187 -3.30 18.02 -4.92
CA LEU A 187 -1.85 18.03 -4.84
C LEU A 187 -1.26 18.68 -6.09
N PRO A 188 -0.33 19.64 -5.95
CA PRO A 188 0.33 20.26 -7.09
C PRO A 188 1.21 19.27 -7.87
N ALA A 189 1.47 19.58 -9.13
CA ALA A 189 2.53 18.91 -9.89
C ALA A 189 3.91 19.22 -9.29
N GLY A 190 4.87 18.32 -9.51
CA GLY A 190 6.23 18.44 -9.02
C GLY A 190 6.51 17.58 -7.78
N LYS A 191 7.66 17.85 -7.17
CA LYS A 191 8.13 17.14 -5.97
C LYS A 191 7.48 17.71 -4.72
N GLN A 192 6.98 16.84 -3.87
CA GLN A 192 6.41 17.22 -2.58
C GLN A 192 6.57 16.08 -1.57
N THR A 193 6.50 16.40 -0.29
CA THR A 193 6.47 15.42 0.80
C THR A 193 5.08 15.43 1.42
N LEU A 194 4.45 14.25 1.45
CA LEU A 194 3.15 14.04 2.06
C LEU A 194 3.33 13.57 3.50
N ASN A 195 2.65 14.24 4.44
CA ASN A 195 2.47 13.73 5.80
C ASN A 195 1.46 12.57 5.81
N GLY A 196 1.26 11.94 6.97
CA GLY A 196 0.37 10.79 7.13
C GLY A 196 -1.05 11.03 6.64
N GLU A 197 -1.64 12.18 6.99
CA GLU A 197 -3.00 12.54 6.58
C GLU A 197 -3.12 12.68 5.05
N LYS A 198 -2.23 13.46 4.42
CA LYS A 198 -2.26 13.64 2.95
C LYS A 198 -1.92 12.34 2.21
N ALA A 199 -0.98 11.55 2.73
CA ALA A 199 -0.65 10.24 2.17
C ALA A 199 -1.86 9.30 2.25
N LEU A 200 -2.61 9.31 3.36
CA LEU A 200 -3.80 8.51 3.56
C LEU A 200 -4.88 8.89 2.55
N CYS A 201 -5.15 10.19 2.38
CA CYS A 201 -6.12 10.65 1.39
C CYS A 201 -5.67 10.30 -0.04
N TYR A 202 -4.38 10.44 -0.33
CA TYR A 202 -3.82 10.08 -1.64
C TYR A 202 -3.95 8.59 -1.96
N VAL A 203 -3.72 7.66 -1.03
CA VAL A 203 -3.87 6.21 -1.30
C VAL A 203 -5.33 5.75 -1.29
N ARG A 204 -6.24 6.56 -0.75
CA ARG A 204 -7.67 6.26 -0.66
C ARG A 204 -8.49 6.81 -1.82
N ALA A 205 -8.02 7.84 -2.52
CA ALA A 205 -8.76 8.50 -3.58
C ALA A 205 -9.22 7.53 -4.69
N ARG A 206 -10.39 7.78 -5.28
CA ARG A 206 -11.05 6.87 -6.25
C ARG A 206 -11.98 7.59 -7.24
N VAL A 207 -12.40 8.81 -6.96
CA VAL A 207 -13.49 9.47 -7.71
C VAL A 207 -13.06 9.71 -9.15
N THR A 208 -11.79 10.05 -9.36
CA THR A 208 -11.27 10.36 -10.70
C THR A 208 -10.49 9.21 -11.33
N SER A 209 -10.42 8.04 -10.68
CA SER A 209 -9.54 6.94 -11.08
C SER A 209 -10.14 5.55 -10.87
N SER A 210 -9.49 4.51 -11.39
CA SER A 210 -9.91 3.12 -11.17
C SER A 210 -9.40 2.51 -9.86
N ASP A 211 -9.91 1.32 -9.52
CA ASP A 211 -9.39 0.53 -8.40
C ASP A 211 -7.92 0.10 -8.62
N PHE A 212 -7.53 -0.12 -9.88
CA PHE A 212 -6.15 -0.42 -10.26
C PHE A 212 -5.22 0.78 -10.05
N ASP A 213 -5.68 2.00 -10.34
CA ASP A 213 -4.90 3.21 -10.07
C ASP A 213 -4.70 3.44 -8.58
N ARG A 214 -5.71 3.09 -7.77
CA ARG A 214 -5.61 3.10 -6.31
C ARG A 214 -4.57 2.10 -5.83
N ALA A 215 -4.62 0.86 -6.30
CA ALA A 215 -3.63 -0.16 -5.97
C ALA A 215 -2.21 0.29 -6.34
N ARG A 216 -2.02 0.89 -7.53
CA ARG A 216 -0.73 1.45 -7.96
C ARG A 216 -0.23 2.55 -7.03
N ARG A 217 -1.10 3.45 -6.57
CA ARG A 217 -0.74 4.50 -5.60
C ARG A 217 -0.34 3.92 -4.26
N GLN A 218 -1.05 2.90 -3.78
CA GLN A 218 -0.70 2.21 -2.54
C GLN A 218 0.70 1.57 -2.64
N GLN A 219 1.00 0.87 -3.74
CA GLN A 219 2.32 0.29 -4.00
C GLN A 219 3.43 1.36 -4.07
N LEU A 220 3.16 2.47 -4.79
CA LEU A 220 4.09 3.60 -4.87
C LEU A 220 4.41 4.16 -3.47
N VAL A 221 3.39 4.35 -2.64
CA VAL A 221 3.56 4.89 -1.29
C VAL A 221 4.33 3.92 -0.39
N ILE A 222 4.06 2.62 -0.45
CA ILE A 222 4.85 1.60 0.27
C ILE A 222 6.33 1.65 -0.16
N GLN A 223 6.59 1.81 -1.47
CA GLN A 223 7.95 1.96 -1.97
C GLN A 223 8.64 3.20 -1.37
N GLN A 224 7.95 4.33 -1.30
CA GLN A 224 8.52 5.56 -0.75
C GLN A 224 8.73 5.49 0.76
N ILE A 225 7.83 4.84 1.51
CA ILE A 225 8.03 4.55 2.94
C ILE A 225 9.32 3.74 3.12
N LYS A 226 9.51 2.70 2.29
CA LYS A 226 10.73 1.88 2.30
C LYS A 226 11.99 2.72 2.02
N GLU A 227 11.99 3.56 0.97
CA GLU A 227 13.14 4.42 0.66
C GLU A 227 13.45 5.41 1.79
N LYS A 228 12.43 6.02 2.40
CA LYS A 228 12.57 6.92 3.55
C LYS A 228 13.12 6.22 4.77
N ALA A 229 12.58 5.05 5.12
CA ALA A 229 13.03 4.27 6.27
C ALA A 229 14.48 3.78 6.11
N LEU A 230 14.92 3.49 4.87
CA LEU A 230 16.33 3.20 4.57
C LEU A 230 17.22 4.45 4.70
N ALA A 231 16.78 5.59 4.17
CA ALA A 231 17.55 6.83 4.17
C ALA A 231 17.76 7.41 5.58
N VAL A 232 16.73 7.33 6.44
CA VAL A 232 16.79 7.80 7.84
C VAL A 232 17.57 6.83 8.74
N GLY A 233 17.94 5.65 8.23
CA GLY A 233 18.58 4.60 9.03
C GLY A 233 17.62 3.96 10.03
N THR A 234 16.32 4.24 9.97
CA THR A 234 15.29 3.65 10.83
C THR A 234 15.34 2.13 10.74
N LEU A 235 15.54 1.58 9.55
CA LEU A 235 15.61 0.11 9.40
C LEU A 235 16.92 -0.50 9.93
N THR A 236 17.95 0.31 10.20
CA THR A 236 19.21 -0.16 10.82
C THR A 236 19.22 0.03 12.34
N ASP A 237 18.26 0.77 12.88
CA ASP A 237 18.16 1.13 14.29
C ASP A 237 16.97 0.38 14.90
N PHE A 238 17.24 -0.81 15.42
CA PHE A 238 16.19 -1.70 15.92
C PHE A 238 15.45 -1.15 17.14
N GLU A 239 16.08 -0.27 17.92
CA GLU A 239 15.39 0.45 19.00
C GLU A 239 14.31 1.36 18.41
N LYS A 240 14.63 2.13 17.36
CA LYS A 240 13.62 2.96 16.65
C LYS A 240 12.53 2.13 15.98
N ILE A 241 12.85 0.96 15.43
CA ILE A 241 11.82 0.08 14.86
C ILE A 241 10.86 -0.38 15.96
N ASN A 242 11.42 -0.80 17.11
CA ASN A 242 10.62 -1.20 18.25
C ASN A 242 9.74 -0.05 18.74
N ASP A 243 10.30 1.16 18.89
CA ASP A 243 9.55 2.35 19.28
C ASP A 243 8.41 2.67 18.29
N ILE A 244 8.65 2.53 16.98
CA ILE A 244 7.62 2.72 15.97
C ILE A 244 6.52 1.67 16.14
N ILE A 245 6.87 0.38 16.22
CA ILE A 245 5.89 -0.71 16.37
C ILE A 245 5.07 -0.52 17.66
N ASP A 246 5.73 -0.22 18.77
CA ASP A 246 5.09 0.02 20.06
C ASP A 246 4.17 1.25 20.01
N SER A 247 4.59 2.33 19.32
CA SER A 247 3.76 3.52 19.13
C SER A 247 2.52 3.28 18.27
N LEU A 248 2.57 2.31 17.35
CA LEU A 248 1.40 1.92 16.56
C LEU A 248 0.37 1.21 17.45
N GLY A 249 0.79 0.49 18.49
CA GLY A 249 -0.09 -0.19 19.43
C GLY A 249 -1.14 -1.04 18.71
N ASN A 250 -2.42 -0.84 19.03
CA ASN A 250 -3.55 -1.56 18.41
C ASN A 250 -3.87 -1.11 16.97
N ASN A 251 -3.07 -0.22 16.37
CA ASN A 251 -3.29 0.28 15.01
C ASN A 251 -2.53 -0.51 13.94
N ALA A 252 -1.61 -1.37 14.35
CA ALA A 252 -0.96 -2.35 13.50
C ALA A 252 -0.88 -3.71 14.22
N GLN A 253 -0.99 -4.79 13.47
CA GLN A 253 -0.85 -6.15 13.96
C GLN A 253 0.05 -6.92 13.00
N THR A 254 0.89 -7.81 13.52
CA THR A 254 1.63 -8.77 12.69
C THR A 254 1.94 -10.02 13.49
N ASP A 255 2.05 -11.15 12.77
CA ASP A 255 2.51 -12.43 13.31
C ASP A 255 4.04 -12.62 13.19
N MET A 256 4.74 -11.61 12.65
CA MET A 256 6.20 -11.59 12.56
C MET A 256 6.81 -11.09 13.87
N GLN A 257 7.78 -11.84 14.40
CA GLN A 257 8.53 -11.49 15.58
C GLN A 257 9.65 -10.48 15.25
N LEU A 258 10.10 -9.71 16.25
CA LEU A 258 11.14 -8.69 16.05
C LEU A 258 12.45 -9.26 15.46
N TRP A 259 12.86 -10.45 15.88
CA TRP A 259 14.05 -11.09 15.33
C TRP A 259 13.85 -11.54 13.88
N GLU A 260 12.63 -11.96 13.49
CA GLU A 260 12.29 -12.29 12.11
C GLU A 260 12.33 -11.02 11.23
N MET A 261 11.83 -9.89 11.72
CA MET A 261 11.96 -8.59 11.03
C MET A 261 13.42 -8.20 10.83
N LYS A 262 14.27 -8.41 11.85
CA LYS A 262 15.71 -8.20 11.76
C LYS A 262 16.34 -9.09 10.70
N ARG A 263 16.03 -10.38 10.70
CA ARG A 263 16.53 -11.32 9.68
C ARG A 263 16.08 -10.92 8.27
N MET A 264 14.81 -10.57 8.10
CA MET A 264 14.26 -10.05 6.84
C MET A 264 15.03 -8.82 6.33
N PHE A 265 15.37 -7.89 7.23
CA PHE A 265 16.15 -6.71 6.87
C PHE A 265 17.59 -7.06 6.46
N GLU A 266 18.24 -7.99 7.16
CA GLU A 266 19.58 -8.48 6.81
C GLU A 266 19.59 -9.14 5.42
N LEU A 267 18.60 -9.98 5.12
CA LEU A 267 18.40 -10.59 3.79
C LEU A 267 18.25 -9.51 2.72
N TYR A 268 17.37 -8.53 2.93
CA TYR A 268 17.16 -7.42 2.00
C TYR A 268 18.44 -6.59 1.77
N ARG A 269 19.21 -6.29 2.82
CA ARG A 269 20.50 -5.60 2.68
C ARG A 269 21.52 -6.44 1.91
N GLY A 270 21.53 -7.76 2.13
CA GLY A 270 22.33 -8.70 1.34
C GLY A 270 22.00 -8.62 -0.14
N MET A 271 20.72 -8.52 -0.48
CA MET A 271 20.27 -8.43 -1.87
C MET A 271 20.73 -7.15 -2.58
N ASN A 272 20.67 -6.01 -1.89
CA ASN A 272 21.14 -4.74 -2.45
C ASN A 272 22.65 -4.72 -2.67
N ARG A 273 23.43 -5.31 -1.76
CA ARG A 273 24.89 -5.46 -1.94
C ARG A 273 25.24 -6.35 -3.14
N ALA A 274 24.45 -7.40 -3.41
CA ALA A 274 24.65 -8.22 -4.60
C ALA A 274 24.39 -7.41 -5.88
N ARG A 275 23.34 -6.58 -5.94
CA ARG A 275 23.12 -5.65 -7.06
C ARG A 275 24.27 -4.66 -7.25
N ASP A 276 24.76 -4.08 -6.16
CA ASP A 276 25.90 -3.16 -6.22
C ASP A 276 27.14 -3.87 -6.76
N THR A 277 27.43 -5.09 -6.29
CA THR A 277 28.55 -5.93 -6.79
C THR A 277 28.45 -6.21 -8.30
N TYR A 278 27.24 -6.50 -8.82
CA TYR A 278 27.03 -6.68 -10.27
C TYR A 278 27.03 -5.34 -11.04
N SER A 279 26.77 -4.20 -10.40
CA SER A 279 26.82 -2.88 -11.04
C SER A 279 28.24 -2.35 -11.26
N PHE A 280 29.24 -2.87 -10.53
CA PHE A 280 30.66 -2.53 -10.69
C PHE A 280 31.43 -3.36 -11.74
N GLN A 281 30.78 -4.31 -12.41
CA GLN A 281 31.36 -5.05 -13.55
C GLN A 281 30.89 -4.57 -14.93
N SER A 282 30.22 -3.41 -15.03
CA SER A 282 29.96 -2.77 -16.33
C SER A 282 31.16 -1.97 -16.87
N GLY A 283 32.39 -2.36 -16.48
CA GLY A 283 33.63 -1.98 -17.13
C GLY A 283 33.96 -2.95 -18.27
N ILE A 284 33.79 -2.47 -19.51
CA ILE A 284 34.35 -3.01 -20.76
C ILE A 284 33.98 -4.48 -21.08
N ILE A 285 33.02 -4.66 -21.98
CA ILE A 285 32.91 -5.89 -22.78
C ILE A 285 33.32 -5.58 -24.22
N THR A 286 34.53 -5.98 -24.58
CA THR A 286 35.03 -6.25 -25.94
C THR A 286 35.06 -7.78 -26.11
N THR A 287 34.72 -8.49 -27.20
CA THR A 287 34.33 -8.26 -28.61
C THR A 287 33.68 -9.56 -29.14
N LYS A 288 32.96 -9.53 -30.28
CA LYS A 288 33.16 -10.44 -31.45
C LYS A 288 32.29 -9.90 -32.61
N TYR A 289 32.87 -9.72 -33.80
CA TYR A 289 32.32 -9.06 -35.00
C TYR A 289 32.47 -7.54 -35.02
N GLY A 290 33.46 -7.08 -35.79
CA GLY A 290 33.83 -5.68 -35.93
C GLY A 290 33.13 -4.96 -37.07
N LYS A 291 33.00 -3.64 -36.92
CA LYS A 291 33.46 -2.65 -37.90
C LYS A 291 33.48 -1.27 -37.25
N TRP A 292 34.57 -0.54 -37.47
CA TRP A 292 34.81 0.80 -36.95
C TRP A 292 34.14 1.88 -37.81
N LEU A 293 33.56 2.90 -37.17
CA LEU A 293 33.59 4.27 -37.69
C LEU A 293 34.13 5.16 -36.57
N ARG A 294 35.34 5.70 -36.79
CA ARG A 294 35.93 6.77 -35.98
C ARG A 294 35.31 8.09 -36.39
N THR A 295 34.94 8.94 -35.43
CA THR A 295 35.01 10.40 -35.58
C THR A 295 35.52 11.03 -34.28
N SER A 296 36.80 11.46 -34.35
CA SER A 296 37.46 12.59 -33.68
C SER A 296 36.99 13.14 -32.31
N SER A 297 37.88 13.02 -31.32
CA SER A 297 38.31 14.05 -30.33
C SER A 297 37.99 15.50 -30.73
N LEU A 298 37.50 16.47 -29.93
CA LEU A 298 37.59 16.93 -28.53
C LEU A 298 36.55 18.11 -28.39
N PRO A 299 36.35 18.85 -27.25
CA PRO A 299 36.77 18.69 -25.86
C PRO A 299 35.60 18.74 -24.84
N LEU A 300 35.98 18.53 -23.57
CA LEU A 300 35.17 18.70 -22.35
C LEU A 300 34.47 20.06 -22.26
N ASP A 301 33.15 20.07 -22.03
CA ASP A 301 32.50 21.12 -21.21
C ASP A 301 31.09 20.73 -20.69
N ASN A 302 30.93 20.93 -19.38
CA ASN A 302 29.72 21.12 -18.56
C ASN A 302 28.77 19.94 -18.20
N PRO A 303 28.46 19.69 -16.89
CA PRO A 303 27.66 18.57 -16.42
C PRO A 303 26.21 18.99 -16.13
N LYS A 304 25.25 18.59 -16.97
CA LYS A 304 23.82 18.55 -16.61
C LYS A 304 23.09 17.43 -17.35
N GLN A 305 23.16 16.21 -16.83
CA GLN A 305 22.11 15.19 -17.01
C GLN A 305 22.33 14.06 -16.01
N GLN A 306 21.79 14.22 -14.81
CA GLN A 306 21.67 13.14 -13.83
C GLN A 306 20.49 12.24 -14.23
N ARG A 307 20.86 11.09 -14.78
CA ARG A 307 20.30 9.73 -14.59
C ARG A 307 18.86 9.63 -14.05
N SER A 308 17.98 9.11 -14.91
CA SER A 308 16.83 8.29 -14.52
C SER A 308 17.22 6.81 -14.61
N PRO A 309 17.06 6.02 -13.53
CA PRO A 309 16.91 4.59 -13.66
C PRO A 309 15.62 4.18 -12.94
N ASN A 310 14.49 4.24 -13.64
CA ASN A 310 13.31 3.46 -13.24
C ASN A 310 12.53 3.08 -14.51
N LYS A 311 12.88 1.91 -15.04
CA LYS A 311 12.05 1.18 -15.98
C LYS A 311 11.95 -0.24 -15.47
N LEU A 312 10.93 -0.52 -14.67
CA LEU A 312 10.45 -1.88 -14.47
C LEU A 312 9.66 -2.29 -15.70
N ILE A 313 9.94 -3.49 -16.17
CA ILE A 313 9.26 -4.17 -17.27
C ILE A 313 8.02 -4.85 -16.68
N PHE A 314 6.89 -4.74 -17.37
CA PHE A 314 5.62 -5.38 -17.05
C PHE A 314 5.69 -6.90 -17.24
#